data_AF-A0A9D6SE42-F1
#
_entry.id   AF-A0A9D6SE42-F1
#
_cell.length_a   1.000
_cell.length_b   1.000
_cell.length_c   1.000
_cell.angle_alpha   90.00
_cell.angle_beta   90.00
_cell.angle_gamma   90.00
#
_symmetry.space_group_name_H-M   'P 1'
#
loop_
_entity.id
_entity.type
_entity.pdbx_description
1 polymer ?
#
loop_
_entity_poly.entity_id
_entity_poly.type
_entity_poly.pdbx_seq_one_letter_code
_entity_poly.pdbx_strand_id
1 'polypeptide(L)'
;MNPHAPNAPDSITVDASARNLGQCGSSERSKGVPQFYIPTGEVVKSEPKSKGIETPRKKKPRELAVITECCTGCSGSPACVPYCPVEDCMYWVTDEDNPPFGRIEVDPYLCIGCKKCTSKGPDGSFLDGCPWDAIEMVPIEEVETLLDTKFQL
;
A
#
# COMPACT_ATOMS: atom_id res chain seq x y z
N MET A 1 42.26 10.72 -51.57
CA MET A 1 42.37 9.66 -50.55
C MET A 1 42.58 10.33 -49.22
N ASN A 2 41.80 9.90 -48.22
CA ASN A 2 41.69 10.37 -46.82
C ASN A 2 40.82 11.60 -46.54
N PRO A 3 39.50 11.43 -46.28
CA PRO A 3 38.72 12.42 -45.55
C PRO A 3 39.00 12.30 -44.04
N HIS A 4 39.51 13.37 -43.44
CA HIS A 4 39.58 13.52 -41.98
C HIS A 4 38.15 13.63 -41.42
N ALA A 5 37.73 12.63 -40.66
CA ALA A 5 36.55 12.70 -39.83
C ALA A 5 36.83 13.60 -38.61
N PRO A 6 36.00 14.62 -38.31
CA PRO A 6 36.12 15.35 -37.07
C PRO A 6 35.60 14.52 -35.89
N ASN A 7 36.31 14.70 -34.78
CA ASN A 7 36.16 14.04 -33.49
C ASN A 7 34.73 14.08 -32.94
N ALA A 8 34.30 12.96 -32.35
CA ALA A 8 33.11 12.90 -31.51
C ALA A 8 33.35 13.72 -30.23
N PRO A 9 32.47 14.67 -29.86
CA PRO A 9 32.45 15.18 -28.51
C PRO A 9 31.82 14.14 -27.58
N ASP A 10 32.61 13.71 -26.59
CA ASP A 10 32.16 13.15 -25.33
C ASP A 10 31.08 14.04 -24.68
N SER A 11 30.26 13.42 -23.83
CA SER A 11 29.22 14.03 -22.98
C SER A 11 27.87 14.34 -23.65
N ILE A 12 27.12 13.28 -23.96
CA ILE A 12 25.70 13.33 -23.58
C ILE A 12 25.67 13.24 -22.05
N THR A 13 25.52 14.40 -21.43
CA THR A 13 24.94 14.48 -20.10
C THR A 13 23.60 13.78 -20.19
N VAL A 14 23.50 12.59 -19.58
CA VAL A 14 22.21 12.04 -19.17
C VAL A 14 21.65 13.06 -18.18
N ASP A 15 20.91 14.02 -18.72
CA ASP A 15 20.16 14.96 -17.93
C ASP A 15 19.23 14.11 -17.08
N ALA A 16 19.55 14.05 -15.79
CA ALA A 16 18.81 13.38 -14.75
C ALA A 16 17.49 14.14 -14.50
N SER A 17 16.74 14.37 -15.57
CA SER A 17 15.30 14.55 -15.55
C SER A 17 14.72 13.20 -15.14
N ALA A 18 14.87 12.92 -13.84
CA ALA A 18 14.19 11.89 -13.11
C ALA A 18 12.72 12.00 -13.47
N ARG A 19 12.28 11.11 -14.36
CA ARG A 19 10.86 10.87 -14.57
C ARG A 19 10.36 10.37 -13.23
N ASN A 20 9.75 11.27 -12.47
CA ASN A 20 9.01 10.98 -11.25
C ASN A 20 7.75 10.19 -11.64
N LEU A 21 7.97 8.97 -12.13
CA LEU A 21 6.96 7.99 -12.50
C LEU A 21 6.78 7.08 -11.29
N GLY A 22 5.63 7.20 -10.64
CA GLY A 22 5.06 6.06 -9.92
C GLY A 22 5.10 6.08 -8.40
N GLN A 23 5.36 7.21 -7.75
CA GLN A 23 5.03 7.35 -6.33
C GLN A 23 3.70 8.09 -6.24
N CYS A 24 2.67 7.44 -5.69
CA CYS A 24 1.45 8.08 -5.18
C CYS A 24 1.78 8.97 -3.95
N GLY A 25 2.95 9.62 -3.96
CA GLY A 25 3.53 10.36 -2.86
C GLY A 25 2.82 11.70 -2.70
N SER A 26 1.93 11.76 -1.72
CA SER A 26 2.08 12.60 -0.50
C SER A 26 2.57 14.05 -0.65
N SER A 27 2.48 14.67 -1.83
CA SER A 27 2.71 16.10 -2.00
C SER A 27 1.45 16.84 -1.59
N GLU A 28 1.44 17.27 -0.32
CA GLU A 28 0.61 18.37 0.19
C GLU A 28 -0.91 18.10 0.13
N ARG A 29 -1.35 17.11 0.92
CA ARG A 29 -2.77 16.79 1.12
C ARG A 29 -3.47 17.92 1.87
N SER A 30 -3.97 18.88 1.10
CA SER A 30 -4.69 20.07 1.54
C SER A 30 -6.10 19.69 2.00
N LYS A 31 -6.31 19.54 3.32
CA LYS A 31 -7.61 19.63 4.03
C LYS A 31 -8.83 18.91 3.40
N GLY A 32 -8.61 17.80 2.69
CA GLY A 32 -9.65 16.84 2.32
C GLY A 32 -9.25 15.49 2.92
N VAL A 33 -10.15 14.85 3.64
CA VAL A 33 -9.90 13.52 4.23
C VAL A 33 -9.46 12.58 3.09
N PRO A 34 -8.31 11.89 3.20
CA PRO A 34 -7.93 10.85 2.24
C PRO A 34 -9.09 9.86 2.07
N GLN A 35 -9.38 9.42 0.85
CA GLN A 35 -10.40 8.41 0.63
C GLN A 35 -9.83 7.03 0.99
N PHE A 36 -9.86 6.71 2.29
CA PHE A 36 -9.43 5.44 2.81
C PHE A 36 -10.49 4.35 2.58
N TYR A 37 -10.07 3.18 2.11
CA TYR A 37 -10.89 1.97 2.07
C TYR A 37 -10.72 1.20 3.38
N ILE A 38 -11.64 1.44 4.32
CA ILE A 38 -11.68 0.69 5.57
C ILE A 38 -12.95 -0.18 5.56
N PRO A 39 -12.81 -1.52 5.54
CA PRO A 39 -13.96 -2.40 5.58
C PRO A 39 -14.72 -2.22 6.90
N THR A 40 -16.04 -2.02 6.80
CA THR A 40 -16.96 -1.95 7.94
C THR A 40 -18.01 -3.05 7.83
N GLY A 41 -18.33 -3.70 8.95
CA GLY A 41 -19.32 -4.78 9.00
C GLY A 41 -18.77 -6.17 8.63
N GLU A 42 -19.66 -7.07 8.25
CA GLU A 42 -19.33 -8.44 7.83
C GLU A 42 -18.92 -8.44 6.36
N VAL A 43 -17.65 -8.71 6.08
CA VAL A 43 -17.07 -8.69 4.72
C VAL A 43 -16.69 -10.09 4.28
N VAL A 44 -17.09 -10.47 3.07
CA VAL A 44 -16.69 -11.73 2.44
C VAL A 44 -15.25 -11.59 1.94
N LYS A 45 -14.30 -12.20 2.66
CA LYS A 45 -12.87 -12.16 2.32
C LYS A 45 -12.57 -13.09 1.15
N SER A 46 -12.23 -12.53 -0.01
CA SER A 46 -11.91 -13.30 -1.20
C SER A 46 -10.40 -13.57 -1.32
N GLU A 47 -10.04 -14.67 -1.96
CA GLU A 47 -8.66 -14.97 -2.33
C GLU A 47 -8.18 -14.04 -3.46
N PRO A 48 -6.89 -13.67 -3.50
CA PRO A 48 -5.82 -14.05 -2.57
C PRO A 48 -5.89 -13.35 -1.20
N LYS A 49 -5.75 -14.12 -0.12
CA LYS A 49 -5.72 -13.62 1.27
C LYS A 49 -4.48 -14.04 2.05
N SER A 50 -4.15 -13.30 3.11
CA SER A 50 -2.92 -13.52 3.87
C SER A 50 -3.00 -14.81 4.69
N LYS A 51 -1.94 -15.61 4.59
CA LYS A 51 -1.76 -16.84 5.37
C LYS A 51 -0.78 -16.53 6.49
N GLY A 52 -1.19 -16.72 7.73
CA GLY A 52 -0.43 -16.22 8.87
C GLY A 52 -0.79 -16.87 10.18
N ILE A 53 -0.56 -16.16 11.27
CA ILE A 53 -0.97 -16.61 12.61
C ILE A 53 -2.44 -16.25 12.86
N GLU A 54 -3.23 -17.21 13.32
CA GLU A 54 -4.62 -17.02 13.76
C GLU A 54 -4.74 -16.59 15.23
N THR A 55 -3.67 -16.04 15.81
CA THR A 55 -3.70 -15.66 17.22
C THR A 55 -4.37 -14.30 17.37
N PRO A 56 -5.42 -14.16 18.21
CA PRO A 56 -6.01 -12.87 18.51
C PRO A 56 -4.97 -11.88 19.02
N ARG A 57 -5.05 -10.64 18.56
CA ARG A 57 -4.13 -9.58 18.99
C ARG A 57 -4.31 -9.33 20.49
N LYS A 58 -3.22 -9.41 21.27
CA LYS A 58 -3.23 -9.22 22.73
C LYS A 58 -3.25 -7.75 23.16
N LYS A 59 -2.89 -6.84 22.27
CA LYS A 59 -2.78 -5.39 22.54
C LYS A 59 -3.32 -4.60 21.36
N LYS A 60 -3.94 -3.45 21.66
CA LYS A 60 -4.41 -2.50 20.66
C LYS A 60 -3.18 -1.92 19.95
N PRO A 61 -3.07 -2.04 18.62
CA PRO A 61 -1.96 -1.45 17.88
C PRO A 61 -2.06 0.08 17.91
N ARG A 62 -0.93 0.77 17.76
CA ARG A 62 -0.90 2.23 17.69
C ARG A 62 -1.43 2.76 16.35
N GLU A 63 -1.12 2.04 15.29
CA GLU A 63 -1.47 2.40 13.92
C GLU A 63 -1.99 1.17 13.19
N LEU A 64 -2.95 1.38 12.29
CA LEU A 64 -3.51 0.38 11.39
C LEU A 64 -3.03 0.65 9.97
N ALA A 65 -2.76 -0.42 9.22
CA ALA A 65 -2.56 -0.31 7.80
C ALA A 65 -3.91 -0.10 7.11
N VAL A 66 -4.01 0.93 6.29
CA VAL A 66 -5.21 1.31 5.55
C VAL A 66 -4.86 1.47 4.08
N ILE A 67 -5.78 1.05 3.20
CA ILE A 67 -5.58 1.07 1.76
C ILE A 67 -6.16 2.36 1.16
N THR A 68 -5.43 2.98 0.25
CA THR A 68 -5.85 4.20 -0.46
C THR A 68 -6.38 3.90 -1.87
N GLU A 69 -6.92 4.92 -2.53
CA GLU A 69 -7.34 4.86 -3.95
C GLU A 69 -6.23 4.49 -4.94
N CYS A 70 -4.97 4.54 -4.53
CA CYS A 70 -3.85 4.13 -5.36
C CYS A 70 -3.68 2.61 -5.45
N CYS A 71 -4.49 1.82 -4.72
CA CYS A 71 -4.40 0.37 -4.78
C CYS A 71 -5.04 -0.17 -6.05
N THR A 72 -4.21 -0.73 -6.92
CA THR A 72 -4.64 -1.41 -8.15
C THR A 72 -4.71 -2.93 -7.99
N GLY A 73 -4.59 -3.43 -6.76
CA GLY A 73 -4.54 -4.86 -6.46
C GLY A 73 -3.34 -5.60 -7.08
N CYS A 74 -2.35 -4.91 -7.65
CA CYS A 74 -1.26 -5.54 -8.40
C CYS A 74 -1.79 -6.54 -9.46
N SER A 75 -2.90 -6.20 -10.13
CA SER A 75 -3.52 -7.02 -11.18
C SER A 75 -3.93 -8.43 -10.73
N GLY A 76 -4.45 -8.57 -9.50
CA GLY A 76 -4.90 -9.87 -8.97
C GLY A 76 -3.80 -10.69 -8.28
N SER A 77 -2.56 -10.21 -8.28
CA SER A 77 -1.43 -10.84 -7.58
C SER A 77 -0.81 -9.88 -6.56
N PRO A 78 -1.48 -9.63 -5.43
CA PRO A 78 -1.04 -8.65 -4.45
C PRO A 78 0.29 -9.04 -3.81
N ALA A 79 1.31 -8.20 -4.04
CA ALA A 79 2.63 -8.37 -3.44
C ALA A 79 2.59 -8.28 -1.90
N CYS A 80 1.69 -7.47 -1.34
CA CYS A 80 1.60 -7.22 0.10
C CYS A 80 1.01 -8.39 0.92
N VAL A 81 0.17 -9.22 0.30
CA VAL A 81 -0.55 -10.31 0.99
C VAL A 81 0.40 -11.35 1.60
N PRO A 82 1.43 -11.86 0.87
CA PRO A 82 2.44 -12.75 1.43
C PRO A 82 3.28 -12.16 2.58
N TYR A 83 3.42 -10.83 2.67
CA TYR A 83 4.19 -10.19 3.74
C TYR A 83 3.41 -10.00 5.03
N CYS A 84 2.09 -10.09 4.98
CA CYS A 84 1.26 -9.96 6.18
C CYS A 84 1.38 -11.24 7.02
N PRO A 85 1.90 -11.15 8.25
CA PRO A 85 2.10 -12.33 9.10
C PRO A 85 0.81 -12.82 9.78
N VAL A 86 -0.32 -12.12 9.59
CA VAL A 86 -1.60 -12.40 10.26
C VAL A 86 -2.55 -13.04 9.25
N GLU A 87 -3.19 -14.14 9.64
CA GLU A 87 -4.17 -14.81 8.78
C GLU A 87 -5.40 -13.93 8.56
N ASP A 88 -5.92 -13.93 7.33
CA ASP A 88 -7.13 -13.20 6.92
C ASP A 88 -7.11 -11.68 7.15
N CYS A 89 -5.94 -11.12 7.47
CA CYS A 89 -5.78 -9.70 7.71
C CYS A 89 -5.78 -8.89 6.41
N MET A 90 -5.21 -9.42 5.33
CA MET A 90 -5.26 -8.80 4.00
C MET A 90 -5.99 -9.74 3.05
N TYR A 91 -6.94 -9.20 2.29
CA TYR A 91 -7.76 -10.00 1.38
C TYR A 91 -8.14 -9.20 0.14
N TRP A 92 -8.42 -9.93 -0.94
CA TRP A 92 -8.85 -9.35 -2.19
C TRP A 92 -10.32 -8.94 -2.12
N VAL A 93 -10.63 -7.79 -2.70
CA VAL A 93 -11.99 -7.32 -2.95
C VAL A 93 -12.08 -6.88 -4.40
N THR A 94 -13.03 -7.46 -5.12
CA THR A 94 -13.32 -7.09 -6.50
C THR A 94 -13.94 -5.70 -6.53
N ASP A 95 -13.50 -4.87 -7.46
CA ASP A 95 -14.17 -3.60 -7.72
C ASP A 95 -15.32 -3.85 -8.70
N GLU A 96 -16.57 -3.69 -8.24
CA GLU A 96 -17.75 -3.88 -9.07
C GLU A 96 -17.88 -2.79 -10.15
N ASP A 97 -17.36 -1.59 -9.88
CA ASP A 97 -17.42 -0.46 -10.80
C ASP A 97 -16.36 -0.56 -11.91
N ASN A 98 -15.26 -1.27 -11.65
CA ASN A 98 -14.11 -1.38 -12.57
C ASN A 98 -13.63 -2.82 -12.81
N PRO A 99 -14.46 -3.75 -13.32
CA PRO A 99 -14.00 -5.09 -13.68
C PRO A 99 -12.97 -5.03 -14.83
N PRO A 100 -11.87 -5.83 -14.82
CA PRO A 100 -11.54 -6.92 -13.90
C PRO A 100 -10.65 -6.52 -12.72
N PHE A 101 -10.54 -5.21 -12.43
CA PHE A 101 -9.68 -4.73 -11.36
C PHE A 101 -10.30 -5.01 -9.99
N GLY A 102 -9.44 -5.03 -8.99
CA GLY A 102 -9.82 -5.08 -7.61
C GLY A 102 -8.73 -4.48 -6.76
N ARG A 103 -9.00 -4.43 -5.48
CA ARG A 103 -8.11 -3.84 -4.48
C ARG A 103 -7.87 -4.85 -3.38
N ILE A 104 -6.87 -4.55 -2.58
CA ILE A 104 -6.71 -5.22 -1.30
C ILE A 104 -7.42 -4.39 -0.26
N GLU A 105 -8.01 -5.07 0.71
CA GLU A 105 -8.50 -4.45 1.94
C GLU A 105 -7.77 -5.06 3.12
N VAL A 106 -7.62 -4.25 4.17
CA VAL A 106 -6.99 -4.65 5.43
C VAL A 106 -8.07 -4.70 6.49
N ASP A 107 -8.17 -5.83 7.18
CA ASP A 107 -9.07 -5.99 8.32
C ASP A 107 -8.55 -5.18 9.52
N PRO A 108 -9.29 -4.15 10.00
CA PRO A 108 -8.87 -3.31 11.12
C PRO A 108 -8.87 -4.06 12.47
N TYR A 109 -9.61 -5.16 12.59
CA TYR A 109 -9.66 -5.99 13.80
C TYR A 109 -8.44 -6.90 13.91
N LEU A 110 -7.96 -7.43 12.77
CA LEU A 110 -6.84 -8.37 12.73
C LEU A 110 -5.49 -7.68 12.58
N CYS A 111 -5.45 -6.51 11.95
CA CYS A 111 -4.19 -5.78 11.75
C CYS A 111 -3.49 -5.47 13.08
N ILE A 112 -2.20 -5.81 13.13
CA ILE A 112 -1.33 -5.63 14.31
C ILE A 112 -0.38 -4.44 14.18
N GLY A 113 -0.44 -3.70 13.06
CA GLY A 113 0.43 -2.55 12.83
C GLY A 113 1.92 -2.88 12.64
N CYS A 114 2.24 -4.05 12.09
CA CYS A 114 3.64 -4.49 11.94
C CYS A 114 4.44 -3.79 10.83
N LYS A 115 3.77 -3.03 9.95
CA LYS A 115 4.37 -2.27 8.83
C LYS A 115 5.17 -3.09 7.81
N LYS A 116 5.01 -4.41 7.77
CA LYS A 116 5.71 -5.26 6.79
C LYS A 116 5.14 -5.15 5.37
N CYS A 117 3.87 -4.75 5.26
CA CYS A 117 3.18 -4.61 3.98
C CYS A 117 3.48 -3.28 3.26
N THR A 118 4.06 -2.29 3.96
CA THR A 118 4.35 -0.96 3.39
C THR A 118 5.61 -0.98 2.53
N SER A 119 5.67 -0.09 1.54
CA SER A 119 6.87 0.10 0.69
C SER A 119 8.04 0.72 1.46
N LYS A 120 7.72 1.48 2.52
CA LYS A 120 8.67 2.22 3.35
C LYS A 120 9.02 1.41 4.58
N GLY A 121 10.30 1.07 4.71
CA GLY A 121 10.88 0.52 5.93
C GLY A 121 11.06 1.58 7.02
N PRO A 122 11.33 1.16 8.27
CA PRO A 122 11.49 2.05 9.43
C PRO A 122 12.61 3.09 9.28
N ASP A 123 13.56 2.88 8.37
CA ASP A 123 14.70 3.77 8.08
C ASP A 123 14.62 4.42 6.69
N GLY A 124 13.45 4.39 6.05
CA GLY A 124 13.29 4.88 4.67
C GLY A 124 13.86 3.95 3.60
N SER A 125 14.24 2.72 3.98
CA SER A 125 14.59 1.67 3.01
C SER A 125 13.35 1.25 2.21
N PHE A 126 13.53 1.00 0.92
CA PHE A 126 12.45 0.46 0.08
C PHE A 126 12.34 -1.04 0.35
N LEU A 127 11.18 -1.50 0.81
CA LEU A 127 10.87 -2.90 1.04
C LEU A 127 10.08 -3.45 -0.16
N ASP A 128 10.06 -4.77 -0.30
CA ASP A 128 9.24 -5.50 -1.29
C ASP A 128 7.72 -5.44 -0.99
N GLY A 129 7.26 -4.42 -0.25
CA GLY A 129 5.85 -4.21 0.10
C GLY A 129 5.02 -3.70 -1.08
N CYS A 130 3.98 -2.90 -0.81
CA CYS A 130 3.13 -2.36 -1.86
C CYS A 130 3.91 -1.49 -2.87
N PRO A 131 4.06 -1.89 -4.14
CA PRO A 131 4.89 -1.15 -5.10
C PRO A 131 4.32 0.23 -5.46
N TRP A 132 3.01 0.41 -5.30
CA TRP A 132 2.29 1.67 -5.57
C TRP A 132 2.30 2.65 -4.39
N ASP A 133 2.88 2.24 -3.26
CA ASP A 133 2.80 2.97 -2.00
C ASP A 133 1.35 3.30 -1.58
N ALA A 134 0.43 2.38 -1.87
CA ALA A 134 -1.01 2.56 -1.62
C ALA A 134 -1.46 2.12 -0.21
N ILE A 135 -0.51 1.91 0.70
CA ILE A 135 -0.77 1.49 2.09
C ILE A 135 -0.24 2.56 3.02
N GLU A 136 -1.15 3.23 3.73
CA GLU A 136 -0.82 4.22 4.73
C GLU A 136 -1.01 3.65 6.13
N MET A 137 -0.10 4.01 7.04
CA MET A 137 -0.23 3.67 8.46
C MET A 137 -0.94 4.82 9.16
N VAL A 138 -2.17 4.58 9.59
CA VAL A 138 -3.04 5.60 10.21
C VAL A 138 -3.18 5.30 11.69
N PRO A 139 -3.07 6.28 12.60
CA PRO A 139 -3.33 6.10 14.02
C PRO A 139 -4.71 5.48 14.24
N ILE A 140 -4.80 4.48 15.12
CA ILE A 140 -6.07 3.78 15.33
C ILE A 140 -7.16 4.73 15.84
N GLU A 141 -6.79 5.76 16.61
CA GLU A 141 -7.72 6.77 17.12
C GLU A 141 -8.37 7.57 15.98
N GLU A 142 -7.63 7.82 14.90
CA GLU A 142 -8.14 8.49 13.71
C GLU A 142 -9.11 7.58 12.95
N VAL A 143 -8.74 6.30 12.75
CA VAL A 143 -9.62 5.30 12.12
C VAL A 143 -10.93 5.13 12.91
N GLU A 144 -10.85 5.04 14.24
CA GLU A 144 -12.03 4.95 15.11
C GLU A 144 -12.91 6.19 15.02
N THR A 145 -12.31 7.38 14.90
CA THR A 145 -13.04 8.65 14.74
C THR A 145 -13.72 8.74 13.37
N LEU A 146 -13.04 8.29 12.31
CA LEU A 146 -13.59 8.28 10.94
C LEU A 146 -14.78 7.32 10.80
N LEU A 147 -14.74 6.19 11.50
CA LEU A 147 -15.76 5.15 11.43
C LEU A 147 -16.80 5.18 12.56
N ASP A 148 -16.67 6.11 13.50
CA ASP A 148 -17.46 6.17 14.74
C ASP A 148 -17.58 4.78 15.44
N THR A 149 -16.52 3.99 15.36
CA THR A 149 -16.49 2.58 15.82
C THR A 149 -15.28 2.37 16.71
N LYS A 150 -15.43 1.61 17.80
CA LYS A 150 -14.31 1.27 18.71
C LYS A 150 -13.83 -0.15 18.48
N PHE A 151 -12.56 -0.31 18.09
CA PHE A 151 -11.91 -1.61 17.91
C PHE A 151 -11.40 -2.12 19.26
N GLN A 152 -12.31 -2.60 20.11
CA GLN A 152 -11.97 -3.22 21.39
C GLN A 152 -11.42 -4.65 21.19
N LEU A 153 -10.58 -5.11 22.11
CA LEU A 153 -10.03 -6.47 22.16
C LEU A 153 -10.91 -7.40 22.97
#